data_AF-A0A0J8SXU9-F1
#
_entry.id   AF-A0A0J8SXU9-F1
#
_cell.length_a   1.000
_cell.length_b   1.000
_cell.length_c   1.000
_cell.angle_alpha   90.00
_cell.angle_beta   90.00
_cell.angle_gamma   90.00
#
_symmetry.space_group_name_H-M   'P 1'
#
loop_
_entity.id
_entity.type
_entity.pdbx_description
1 polymer ?
#
loop_
_entity_poly.entity_id
_entity_poly.type
_entity_poly.pdbx_seq_one_letter_code
_entity_poly.pdbx_strand_id
1 'polypeptide(L)'
;MSTGNQTGQQATEQGHNDQQVEKETGAAGRVQPFPGSRKVYIQGSRPDIAVPEREIALHDTNTPQGVEHNEPLRVYDTSGPMTDPAFHADIRAGLPALRTRWITERGDVEAYQEFTDLPEQMNVISMSLFNAIRAKLKKHFDRIRNERIKRNLLRPSRSGLLRCSPAW
;
A
#
# COMPACT_ATOMS: atom_id res chain seq x y z
N MET A 1 -34.77 -69.40 14.41
CA MET A 1 -35.84 -68.84 15.26
C MET A 1 -35.32 -68.76 16.68
N SER A 2 -34.94 -67.57 17.17
CA SER A 2 -35.07 -67.24 18.59
C SER A 2 -34.85 -65.74 18.78
N THR A 3 -35.93 -65.12 19.22
CA THR A 3 -36.09 -63.82 19.88
C THR A 3 -35.12 -63.59 21.05
N GLY A 4 -34.91 -62.32 21.43
CA GLY A 4 -34.78 -61.98 22.85
C GLY A 4 -33.82 -60.84 23.19
N ASN A 5 -34.38 -59.64 23.20
CA ASN A 5 -33.88 -58.36 23.71
C ASN A 5 -33.28 -58.42 25.15
N GLN A 6 -32.23 -57.64 25.43
CA GLN A 6 -31.98 -57.10 26.78
C GLN A 6 -31.48 -55.65 26.72
N THR A 7 -32.32 -54.80 27.28
CA THR A 7 -32.14 -53.39 27.62
C THR A 7 -31.20 -53.27 28.82
N GLY A 8 -30.22 -52.37 28.75
CA GLY A 8 -29.37 -51.97 29.87
C GLY A 8 -28.96 -50.51 29.70
N GLN A 9 -29.63 -49.63 30.43
CA GLN A 9 -29.38 -48.18 30.49
C GLN A 9 -28.06 -47.92 31.23
N GLN A 10 -27.17 -47.06 30.71
CA GLN A 10 -26.24 -46.31 31.55
C GLN A 10 -26.07 -44.88 31.02
N ALA A 11 -26.12 -43.95 31.98
CA ALA A 11 -26.24 -42.52 31.82
C ALA A 11 -25.01 -41.88 31.17
N THR A 12 -25.27 -40.86 30.34
CA THR A 12 -24.26 -39.97 29.78
C THR A 12 -23.77 -38.99 30.84
N GLU A 13 -22.65 -39.28 31.49
CA GLU A 13 -21.85 -38.27 32.18
C GLU A 13 -21.05 -37.50 31.12
N GLN A 14 -21.44 -36.25 30.88
CA GLN A 14 -20.70 -35.32 30.03
C GLN A 14 -19.41 -34.91 30.76
N GLY A 15 -18.33 -35.66 30.51
CA GLY A 15 -16.98 -35.21 30.80
C GLY A 15 -16.69 -33.94 30.01
N HIS A 16 -16.42 -32.86 30.73
CA HIS A 16 -15.85 -31.64 30.18
C HIS A 16 -14.53 -31.99 29.49
N ASN A 17 -14.53 -31.93 28.15
CA ASN A 17 -13.34 -32.21 27.37
C ASN A 17 -12.49 -30.93 27.31
N ASP A 18 -11.71 -30.73 28.38
CA ASP A 18 -10.58 -29.79 28.45
C ASP A 18 -9.46 -30.31 27.54
N GLN A 19 -9.63 -30.21 26.22
CA GLN A 19 -8.53 -30.42 25.28
C GLN A 19 -8.55 -29.33 24.20
N GLN A 20 -7.63 -28.39 24.41
CA GLN A 20 -6.84 -27.72 23.38
C GLN A 20 -7.54 -26.65 22.54
N VAL A 21 -7.80 -25.50 23.17
CA VAL A 21 -7.69 -24.21 22.46
C VAL A 21 -6.23 -23.76 22.58
N GLU A 22 -5.38 -24.30 21.71
CA GLU A 22 -3.99 -23.85 21.60
C GLU A 22 -3.93 -22.46 20.96
N LYS A 23 -3.59 -21.48 21.80
CA LYS A 23 -2.85 -20.24 21.49
C LYS A 23 -3.37 -19.39 20.33
N GLU A 24 -4.41 -18.62 20.62
CA GLU A 24 -4.51 -17.25 20.08
C GLU A 24 -3.43 -16.40 20.76
N THR A 25 -2.23 -16.34 20.19
CA THR A 25 -1.22 -15.36 20.61
C THR A 25 -0.59 -14.77 19.35
N GLY A 26 -1.09 -13.60 18.94
CA GLY A 26 -0.41 -12.72 17.98
C GLY A 26 -1.18 -12.32 16.72
N ALA A 27 -2.48 -12.01 16.78
CA ALA A 27 -3.25 -11.53 15.62
C ALA A 27 -3.79 -10.09 15.74
N ALA A 28 -3.32 -9.30 16.71
CA ALA A 28 -3.62 -7.88 16.75
C ALA A 28 -2.69 -7.12 15.77
N GLY A 29 -3.08 -7.05 14.48
CA GLY A 29 -2.42 -6.16 13.51
C GLY A 29 -2.26 -6.66 12.08
N ARG A 30 -2.68 -7.88 11.74
CA ARG A 30 -2.60 -8.36 10.35
C ARG A 30 -3.73 -7.73 9.53
N VAL A 31 -3.37 -6.85 8.60
CA VAL A 31 -4.32 -6.33 7.60
C VAL A 31 -4.75 -7.52 6.74
N GLN A 32 -6.04 -7.84 6.78
CA GLN A 32 -6.58 -8.95 5.98
C GLN A 32 -6.68 -8.51 4.51
N PRO A 33 -6.38 -9.41 3.55
CA PRO A 33 -6.67 -9.16 2.15
C PRO A 33 -8.16 -8.88 1.94
N PHE A 34 -8.47 -8.04 0.95
CA PHE A 34 -9.85 -7.71 0.63
C PHE A 34 -10.59 -8.96 0.07
N PRO A 35 -11.77 -9.32 0.60
CA PRO A 35 -12.51 -10.49 0.15
C PRO A 35 -12.76 -10.50 -1.36
N GLY A 36 -12.71 -11.68 -1.99
CA GLY A 36 -12.94 -11.84 -3.43
C GLY A 36 -11.86 -11.22 -4.33
N SER A 37 -10.74 -10.77 -3.74
CA SER A 37 -9.65 -10.17 -4.48
C SER A 37 -8.30 -10.59 -3.95
N ARG A 38 -7.26 -10.47 -4.78
CA ARG A 38 -5.88 -10.71 -4.38
C ARG A 38 -4.97 -9.63 -4.94
N LYS A 39 -3.89 -9.35 -4.20
CA LYS A 39 -2.82 -8.50 -4.71
C LYS A 39 -2.06 -9.22 -5.81
N VAL A 40 -1.80 -8.52 -6.89
CA VAL A 40 -0.95 -8.96 -8.00
C VAL A 40 0.03 -7.84 -8.33
N TYR A 41 1.10 -8.18 -9.03
CA TYR A 41 2.13 -7.22 -9.42
C TYR A 41 2.34 -7.29 -10.92
N ILE A 42 2.31 -6.12 -11.57
CA ILE A 42 2.74 -5.98 -12.96
C ILE A 42 4.20 -5.55 -12.96
N GLN A 43 5.00 -6.22 -13.79
CA GLN A 43 6.38 -5.82 -14.01
C GLN A 43 6.43 -4.45 -14.68
N GLY A 44 7.13 -3.51 -14.05
CA GLY A 44 7.39 -2.19 -14.63
C GLY A 44 8.48 -2.20 -15.69
N SER A 45 8.97 -1.02 -16.06
CA SER A 45 10.03 -0.86 -17.06
C SER A 45 11.39 -1.43 -16.65
N ARG A 46 11.59 -1.74 -15.36
CA ARG A 46 12.82 -2.33 -14.82
C ARG A 46 12.51 -3.62 -14.06
N PRO A 47 13.46 -4.57 -13.97
CA PRO A 47 13.29 -5.84 -13.25
C PRO A 47 12.92 -5.68 -11.76
N ASP A 48 13.36 -4.60 -11.12
CA ASP A 48 13.12 -4.30 -9.71
C ASP A 48 11.81 -3.54 -9.44
N ILE A 49 11.06 -3.16 -10.48
CA ILE A 49 9.77 -2.46 -10.35
C ILE A 49 8.62 -3.45 -10.44
N ALA A 50 7.93 -3.63 -9.32
CA ALA A 50 6.68 -4.36 -9.22
C ALA A 50 5.54 -3.38 -8.92
N VAL A 51 4.68 -3.09 -9.90
CA VAL A 51 3.55 -2.16 -9.76
C VAL A 51 2.36 -2.91 -9.15
N PRO A 52 1.85 -2.48 -7.98
CA PRO A 52 0.78 -3.19 -7.30
C PRO A 52 -0.57 -2.95 -7.97
N GLU A 53 -1.26 -4.04 -8.24
CA GLU A 53 -2.65 -4.06 -8.63
C GLU A 53 -3.44 -5.02 -7.73
N ARG A 54 -4.75 -4.87 -7.76
CA ARG A 54 -5.69 -5.81 -7.16
C ARG A 54 -6.46 -6.48 -8.28
N GLU A 55 -6.43 -7.80 -8.29
CA GLU A 55 -7.25 -8.61 -9.18
C GLU A 55 -8.48 -9.10 -8.43
N ILE A 56 -9.66 -8.77 -8.95
CA ILE A 56 -10.98 -9.09 -8.38
C ILE A 56 -11.59 -10.21 -9.20
N ALA A 57 -11.92 -11.33 -8.55
CA ALA A 57 -12.62 -12.42 -9.20
C ALA A 57 -14.08 -12.03 -9.43
N LEU A 58 -14.57 -12.25 -10.65
CA LEU A 58 -15.96 -12.02 -11.01
C LEU A 58 -16.68 -13.37 -11.08
N HIS A 59 -17.95 -13.38 -10.68
CA HIS A 59 -18.79 -14.57 -10.82
C HIS A 59 -19.24 -14.75 -12.27
N ASP A 60 -19.49 -15.99 -12.67
CA ASP A 60 -20.06 -16.31 -13.96
C ASP A 60 -21.44 -15.67 -14.15
N THR A 61 -21.76 -15.29 -15.39
CA THR A 61 -23.06 -14.73 -15.77
C THR A 61 -23.91 -15.79 -16.45
N ASN A 62 -25.10 -16.05 -15.90
CA ASN A 62 -26.06 -16.98 -16.49
C ASN A 62 -26.88 -16.24 -17.56
N THR A 63 -26.75 -16.65 -18.82
CA THR A 63 -27.52 -16.13 -19.96
C THR A 63 -28.42 -17.21 -20.56
N PRO A 64 -29.47 -16.86 -21.33
CA PRO A 64 -30.27 -17.85 -22.06
C PRO A 64 -29.47 -18.72 -23.03
N GLN A 65 -28.27 -18.29 -23.42
CA GLN A 65 -27.36 -18.97 -24.33
C GLN A 65 -26.33 -19.86 -23.61
N GLY A 66 -26.26 -19.81 -22.27
CA GLY A 66 -25.33 -20.58 -21.46
C GLY A 66 -24.66 -19.76 -20.35
N VAL A 67 -23.65 -20.36 -19.71
CA VAL A 67 -22.82 -19.70 -18.70
C VAL A 67 -21.70 -18.93 -19.39
N GLU A 68 -21.62 -17.64 -19.13
CA GLU A 68 -20.54 -16.76 -19.57
C GLU A 68 -19.53 -16.58 -18.43
N HIS A 69 -18.29 -17.01 -18.66
CA HIS A 69 -17.19 -16.83 -17.72
C HIS A 69 -16.65 -15.40 -17.80
N ASN A 70 -16.58 -14.73 -16.65
CA ASN A 70 -16.07 -13.37 -16.56
C ASN A 70 -14.58 -13.38 -16.19
N GLU A 71 -13.75 -12.75 -17.02
CA GLU A 71 -12.34 -12.56 -16.70
C GLU A 71 -12.18 -11.67 -15.45
N PRO A 72 -11.16 -11.93 -14.61
CA PRO A 72 -10.91 -11.12 -13.43
C PRO A 72 -10.65 -9.65 -13.76
N LEU A 73 -11.23 -8.74 -12.97
CA LEU A 73 -11.01 -7.30 -13.14
C LEU A 73 -9.77 -6.85 -12.38
N ARG A 74 -8.84 -6.18 -13.07
CA ARG A 74 -7.66 -5.56 -12.46
C ARG A 74 -7.87 -4.08 -12.18
N VAL A 75 -7.55 -3.66 -10.97
CA VAL A 75 -7.65 -2.27 -10.52
C VAL A 75 -6.38 -1.82 -9.79
N TYR A 76 -6.11 -0.51 -9.80
CA TYR A 76 -4.99 0.07 -9.07
C TYR A 76 -5.11 -0.16 -7.57
N ASP A 77 -4.00 -0.50 -6.90
CA ASP A 77 -3.98 -0.80 -5.47
C ASP A 77 -3.01 0.07 -4.66
N THR A 78 -3.57 0.99 -3.86
CA THR A 78 -2.82 1.89 -2.96
C THR A 78 -2.55 1.33 -1.57
N SER A 79 -3.03 0.12 -1.25
CA SER A 79 -2.92 -0.44 0.12
C SER A 79 -1.49 -0.81 0.53
N GLY A 80 -0.54 -0.80 -0.42
CA GLY A 80 0.85 -1.18 -0.16
C GLY A 80 1.02 -2.67 0.15
N PRO A 81 2.21 -3.10 0.63
CA PRO A 81 2.51 -4.51 0.85
C PRO A 81 1.77 -5.12 2.05
N MET A 82 1.08 -4.30 2.87
CA MET A 82 0.38 -4.78 4.07
C MET A 82 -0.75 -5.77 3.76
N THR A 83 -1.34 -5.70 2.56
CA THR A 83 -2.41 -6.61 2.10
C THR A 83 -1.87 -7.79 1.29
N ASP A 84 -0.55 -7.88 1.11
CA ASP A 84 0.09 -9.04 0.49
C ASP A 84 0.25 -10.17 1.52
N PRO A 85 -0.36 -11.35 1.31
CA PRO A 85 -0.19 -12.49 2.20
C PRO A 85 1.26 -12.95 2.38
N ALA A 86 2.13 -12.71 1.39
CA ALA A 86 3.54 -13.09 1.43
C ALA A 86 4.40 -12.09 2.22
N PHE A 87 3.91 -10.87 2.46
CA PHE A 87 4.66 -9.84 3.18
C PHE A 87 4.51 -9.97 4.69
N HIS A 88 5.64 -10.05 5.38
CA HIS A 88 5.71 -10.10 6.84
C HIS A 88 6.13 -8.73 7.36
N ALA A 89 5.20 -7.99 7.94
CA ALA A 89 5.43 -6.64 8.41
C ALA A 89 6.08 -6.61 9.81
N ASP A 90 7.22 -5.94 9.94
CA ASP A 90 7.74 -5.46 11.22
C ASP A 90 7.60 -3.94 11.29
N ILE A 91 6.66 -3.47 12.11
CA ILE A 91 6.36 -2.05 12.28
C ILE A 91 7.58 -1.29 12.81
N ARG A 92 8.44 -1.93 13.60
CA ARG A 92 9.65 -1.29 14.16
C ARG A 92 10.76 -1.15 13.11
N ALA A 93 10.80 -2.05 12.13
CA ALA A 93 11.74 -1.96 11.01
C ALA A 93 11.23 -1.03 9.89
N GLY A 94 9.91 -0.83 9.80
CA GLY A 94 9.27 -0.05 8.75
C GLY A 94 9.16 -0.80 7.42
N LEU A 95 8.75 -0.07 6.37
CA LEU A 95 8.61 -0.65 5.04
C LEU A 95 9.96 -0.77 4.32
N PRO A 96 10.15 -1.79 3.47
CA PRO A 96 11.34 -1.89 2.64
C PRO A 96 11.53 -0.64 1.78
N ALA A 97 12.75 -0.13 1.77
CA ALA A 97 13.14 1.01 0.94
C ALA A 97 13.38 0.57 -0.52
N LEU A 98 12.32 0.07 -1.18
CA LEU A 98 12.34 -0.39 -2.58
C LEU A 98 12.93 0.65 -3.53
N ARG A 99 12.81 1.92 -3.13
CA ARG A 99 13.19 3.09 -3.89
C ARG A 99 14.63 3.55 -3.70
N THR A 100 15.47 2.86 -2.93
CA THR A 100 16.82 3.39 -2.67
C THR A 100 17.69 3.36 -3.91
N ARG A 101 17.76 2.23 -4.62
CA ARG A 101 18.69 2.04 -5.75
C ARG A 101 18.50 3.05 -6.88
N TRP A 102 17.30 3.15 -7.43
CA TRP A 102 16.99 4.10 -8.51
C TRP A 102 17.05 5.59 -8.10
N ILE A 103 17.12 5.90 -6.79
CA ILE A 103 17.32 7.26 -6.29
C ILE A 103 18.82 7.55 -6.33
N THR A 104 19.63 6.65 -5.78
CA THR A 104 21.10 6.77 -5.82
C THR A 104 21.63 6.76 -7.26
N GLU A 105 21.08 5.93 -8.14
CA GLU A 105 21.51 5.80 -9.55
C GLU A 105 21.33 7.09 -10.38
N ARG A 106 20.46 8.02 -9.98
CA ARG A 106 20.29 9.29 -10.70
C ARG A 106 21.48 10.24 -10.52
N GLY A 107 22.31 10.03 -9.49
CA GLY A 107 23.44 10.90 -9.19
C GLY A 107 23.03 12.32 -8.75
N ASP A 108 21.77 12.51 -8.36
CA ASP A 108 21.20 13.79 -7.93
C ASP A 108 21.04 13.90 -6.40
N VAL A 109 21.54 12.90 -5.66
CA VAL A 109 21.47 12.82 -4.20
C VAL A 109 22.83 12.49 -3.60
N GLU A 110 23.07 13.02 -2.40
CA GLU A 110 24.22 12.69 -1.55
C GLU A 110 23.70 12.15 -0.21
N ALA A 111 24.45 11.22 0.40
CA ALA A 111 24.11 10.75 1.74
C ALA A 111 24.31 11.88 2.75
N TYR A 112 23.33 12.09 3.61
CA TYR A 112 23.48 13.04 4.70
C TYR A 112 24.30 12.39 5.82
N GLN A 113 25.52 12.88 6.06
CA GLN A 113 26.22 12.60 7.30
C GLN A 113 25.54 13.40 8.42
N GLU A 114 25.00 12.70 9.40
CA GLU A 114 24.51 13.28 10.63
C GLU A 114 25.62 14.10 11.30
N PHE A 115 25.33 15.34 11.72
CA PHE A 115 26.24 16.09 12.57
C PHE A 115 26.15 15.53 13.99
N THR A 116 27.09 14.67 14.38
CA THR A 116 27.22 14.16 15.75
C THR A 116 27.67 15.23 16.76
N ASP A 117 28.13 16.39 16.28
CA ASP A 117 28.85 17.38 17.11
C ASP A 117 28.11 18.72 17.28
N LEU A 118 26.80 18.77 17.04
CA LEU A 118 26.03 19.96 17.39
C LEU A 118 25.80 19.98 18.91
N PRO A 119 26.20 21.05 19.63
CA PRO A 119 25.95 21.16 21.06
C PRO A 119 24.45 21.02 21.34
N GLU A 120 24.10 20.37 22.47
CA GLU A 120 22.73 20.06 22.93
C GLU A 120 21.70 21.20 22.78
N GLN A 121 22.17 22.43 22.68
CA GLN A 121 21.41 23.66 22.50
C GLN A 121 20.67 23.78 21.15
N MET A 122 20.96 22.91 20.16
CA MET A 122 20.23 22.88 18.88
C MET A 122 19.06 21.88 18.85
N ASN A 123 18.81 21.10 19.92
CA ASN A 123 17.66 20.18 20.00
C ASN A 123 16.31 20.90 20.24
N VAL A 124 16.34 22.22 20.40
CA VAL A 124 15.17 23.06 20.13
C VAL A 124 15.51 23.84 18.88
N ILE A 125 15.09 23.35 17.71
CA ILE A 125 14.84 24.27 16.60
C ILE A 125 13.81 25.24 17.17
N SER A 126 14.26 26.41 17.63
CA SER A 126 13.35 27.41 18.12
C SER A 126 12.27 27.59 17.05
N MET A 127 11.01 27.60 17.47
CA MET A 127 9.88 27.75 16.55
C MET A 127 10.09 28.96 15.61
N SER A 128 10.86 29.95 16.06
CA SER A 128 11.41 31.08 15.28
C SER A 128 12.22 30.66 14.04
N LEU A 129 13.26 29.81 14.19
CA LEU A 129 14.10 29.38 13.07
C LEU A 129 13.32 28.53 12.06
N PHE A 130 12.49 27.61 12.56
CA PHE A 130 11.60 26.80 11.73
C PHE A 130 10.61 27.68 10.94
N ASN A 131 9.97 28.64 11.62
CA ASN A 131 9.05 29.59 10.99
C ASN A 131 9.76 30.51 9.99
N ALA A 132 11.01 30.92 10.25
CA ALA A 132 11.78 31.76 9.34
C ALA A 132 12.14 31.01 8.04
N ILE A 133 12.60 29.77 8.15
CA ILE A 133 12.88 28.90 7.00
C ILE A 133 11.59 28.66 6.20
N ARG A 134 10.49 28.33 6.89
CA ARG A 134 9.17 28.13 6.27
C ARG A 134 8.66 29.38 5.57
N ALA A 135 8.81 30.57 6.17
CA ALA A 135 8.41 31.84 5.57
C ALA A 135 9.24 32.18 4.33
N LYS A 136 10.55 31.90 4.35
CA LYS A 136 11.45 32.12 3.21
C LYS A 136 11.10 31.20 2.03
N LEU A 137 10.82 29.93 2.31
CA LEU A 137 10.35 28.95 1.32
C LEU A 137 8.97 29.33 0.76
N LYS A 138 8.03 29.76 1.62
CA LYS A 138 6.70 30.21 1.19
C LYS A 138 6.78 31.44 0.27
N LYS A 139 7.61 32.44 0.60
CA LYS A 139 7.82 33.62 -0.27
C LYS A 139 8.42 33.23 -1.63
N HIS A 140 9.37 32.29 -1.65
CA HIS A 140 9.95 31.78 -2.89
C HIS A 140 8.91 31.06 -3.75
N PHE A 141 8.09 30.20 -3.15
CA PHE A 141 7.06 29.45 -3.85
C PHE A 141 5.90 30.33 -4.33
N ASP A 142 5.45 31.29 -3.51
CA ASP A 142 4.42 32.27 -3.90
C ASP A 142 4.92 33.18 -5.03
N ARG A 143 6.22 33.53 -5.06
CA ARG A 143 6.85 34.24 -6.17
C ARG A 143 6.79 33.42 -7.46
N ILE A 144 7.17 32.14 -7.42
CA ILE A 144 7.09 31.24 -8.58
C ILE A 144 5.63 31.09 -9.06
N ARG A 145 4.67 30.93 -8.13
CA ARG A 145 3.26 30.79 -8.47
C ARG A 145 2.71 32.06 -9.14
N ASN A 146 3.01 33.24 -8.60
CA ASN A 146 2.55 34.52 -9.16
C ASN A 146 3.21 34.84 -10.51
N GLU A 147 4.49 34.49 -10.69
CA GLU A 147 5.20 34.58 -11.97
C GLU A 147 4.59 33.66 -13.05
N ARG A 148 4.05 32.50 -12.64
CA ARG A 148 3.36 31.56 -13.54
C ARG A 148 1.94 32.02 -13.88
N ILE A 149 1.23 32.63 -12.92
CA ILE A 149 -0.12 33.21 -13.13
C ILE A 149 -0.06 34.41 -14.10
N LYS A 150 0.93 35.30 -13.97
CA LYS A 150 1.10 36.44 -14.88
C LYS A 150 1.43 36.03 -16.32
N ARG A 151 2.20 34.96 -16.51
CA ARG A 151 2.51 34.40 -17.85
C ARG A 151 1.30 33.74 -18.51
N ASN A 152 0.35 33.21 -17.75
CA ASN A 152 -0.85 32.55 -18.30
C ASN A 152 -2.00 33.53 -18.61
N LEU A 153 -2.02 34.72 -18.00
CA LEU A 153 -3.02 35.76 -18.27
C LEU A 153 -2.70 36.62 -19.50
N LEU A 154 -1.48 36.51 -20.04
CA LEU A 154 -1.05 37.14 -21.28
C LEU A 154 -0.77 36.06 -22.34
N ARG A 155 -1.82 35.46 -22.90
CA ARG A 155 -1.73 34.75 -24.19
C ARG A 155 -2.71 35.35 -25.18
N PRO A 156 -2.24 35.93 -26.31
CA PRO A 156 -3.12 36.25 -27.42
C PRO A 156 -3.57 34.97 -28.15
N SER A 157 -4.68 35.15 -28.88
CA SER A 157 -5.46 34.18 -29.65
C SER A 157 -4.67 33.33 -30.66
N ARG A 158 -5.07 32.04 -30.73
CA ARG A 158 -5.08 31.10 -31.87
C ARG A 158 -3.87 31.07 -32.83
N SER A 159 -3.15 29.95 -32.82
CA SER A 159 -2.92 29.13 -34.02
C SER A 159 -2.44 27.74 -33.60
N GLY A 160 -3.08 26.72 -34.17
CA GLY A 160 -2.92 25.32 -33.79
C GLY A 160 -1.61 24.71 -34.27
N LEU A 161 -1.05 23.88 -33.40
CA LEU A 161 -0.32 22.65 -33.73
C LEU A 161 0.03 21.96 -32.41
N LEU A 162 -0.77 20.96 -32.02
CA LEU A 162 -0.44 20.05 -30.93
C LEU A 162 0.65 19.11 -31.43
N ARG A 163 1.88 19.26 -30.93
CA ARG A 163 2.88 18.19 -30.97
C ARG A 163 2.81 17.44 -29.63
N CYS A 164 2.35 16.20 -29.67
CA CYS A 164 2.67 15.23 -28.64
C CYS A 164 4.12 14.79 -28.82
N SER A 165 4.93 14.89 -27.76
CA SER A 165 6.20 14.18 -27.68
C SER A 165 6.00 13.00 -26.73
N PRO A 166 6.19 11.74 -27.16
CA PRO A 166 6.21 10.61 -26.26
C PRO A 166 7.60 10.52 -25.64
N ALA A 167 7.66 10.61 -24.32
CA ALA A 167 8.84 10.24 -23.55
C ALA A 167 8.37 9.64 -22.22
N TRP A 168 7.78 8.44 -22.32
CA TRP A 168 7.77 7.41 -21.28
C TRP A 168 7.67 6.06 -21.99
#